data_AF-A0A950U1N5-F1
#
_entry.id   AF-A0A950U1N5-F1
#
_cell.length_a   1.000
_cell.length_b   1.000
_cell.length_c   1.000
_cell.angle_alpha   90.00
_cell.angle_beta   90.00
_cell.angle_gamma   90.00
#
_symmetry.space_group_name_H-M   'P 1'
#
loop_
_entity.id
_entity.type
_entity.pdbx_description
1 polymer ?
#
loop_
_entity_poly.entity_id
_entity_poly.type
_entity_poly.pdbx_seq_one_letter_code
_entity_poly.pdbx_strand_id
1 'polypeptide(L)'
;MAALARRWLAEDRASAGPRMLWLELDLPGGTAPRPSVFAGPGNPPQGRPAAGPDDDEWDAVVALLKPGQSAASLTQLRSALPASAWIGYVGAMRGVELRATVSGLTPEQIPVLLHRIAWRGDEDGLAAVLALARTHGPRITLGFNLTEGIGPALGIELGPFAPDCWEGLLHAAAEIAPLSDAARTALLAWPGYTVADASWPKGLRTQGGSIVRRLNHLKFGIGDGGPSRLKAYLYFGLLP
;
A
#
# COMPACT_ATOMS: atom_id res chain seq x y z
N MET A 1 3.96 0.66 -21.15
CA MET A 1 4.84 1.27 -20.13
C MET A 1 5.82 2.28 -20.72
N ALA A 2 6.54 1.94 -21.79
CA ALA A 2 7.52 2.84 -22.40
C ALA A 2 6.95 4.22 -22.83
N ALA A 3 5.70 4.29 -23.29
CA ALA A 3 5.07 5.56 -23.65
C ALA A 3 4.79 6.46 -22.42
N LEU A 4 4.27 5.90 -21.31
CA LEU A 4 4.07 6.65 -20.07
C LEU A 4 5.40 7.07 -19.45
N ALA A 5 6.39 6.17 -19.43
CA ALA A 5 7.73 6.49 -18.95
C ALA A 5 8.37 7.60 -19.81
N ARG A 6 8.23 7.54 -21.14
CA ARG A 6 8.69 8.62 -22.03
C ARG A 6 7.94 9.93 -21.80
N ARG A 7 6.63 9.89 -21.55
CA ARG A 7 5.85 11.07 -21.19
C ARG A 7 6.35 11.68 -19.87
N TRP A 8 6.54 10.88 -18.82
CA TRP A 8 7.10 11.32 -17.56
C TRP A 8 8.55 11.84 -17.67
N LEU A 9 9.34 11.28 -18.58
CA LEU A 9 10.72 11.74 -18.84
C LEU A 9 10.78 12.99 -19.73
N ALA A 10 9.83 13.17 -20.64
CA ALA A 10 9.77 14.31 -21.56
C ALA A 10 9.12 15.55 -20.91
N GLU A 11 8.21 15.34 -19.97
CA GLU A 11 7.71 16.38 -19.09
C GLU A 11 8.80 16.69 -18.05
N ASP A 12 9.79 17.52 -18.41
CA ASP A 12 10.82 18.08 -17.53
C ASP A 12 10.17 19.02 -16.49
N ARG A 13 9.32 18.46 -15.64
CA ARG A 13 8.65 19.17 -14.58
C ARG A 13 9.46 18.96 -13.33
N ALA A 14 10.48 19.80 -13.17
CA ALA A 14 11.13 20.07 -11.89
C ALA A 14 10.13 20.38 -10.73
N SER A 15 8.84 20.59 -11.06
CA SER A 15 7.72 20.84 -10.14
C SER A 15 6.69 19.69 -9.99
N ALA A 16 6.74 18.59 -10.76
CA ALA A 16 5.65 17.58 -10.77
C ALA A 16 5.70 16.52 -9.66
N GLY A 17 6.69 16.58 -8.76
CA GLY A 17 6.87 15.57 -7.72
C GLY A 17 7.31 14.19 -8.26
N PRO A 18 7.78 13.29 -7.38
CA PRO A 18 8.25 11.98 -7.81
C PRO A 18 7.09 11.13 -8.33
N ARG A 19 7.21 10.67 -9.57
CA ARG A 19 6.36 9.60 -10.13
C ARG A 19 7.04 8.27 -9.90
N MET A 20 6.31 7.30 -9.34
CA MET A 20 6.85 5.98 -9.07
C MET A 20 6.13 4.93 -9.89
N LEU A 21 6.93 4.00 -10.41
CA LEU A 21 6.50 2.75 -11.00
C LEU A 21 7.22 1.63 -10.26
N TRP A 22 6.49 0.67 -9.71
CA TRP A 22 7.10 -0.52 -9.12
C TRP A 22 6.38 -1.80 -9.56
N LEU A 23 7.06 -2.92 -9.33
CA LEU A 23 6.53 -4.26 -9.56
C LEU A 23 6.46 -4.99 -8.21
N GLU A 24 5.34 -5.67 -7.98
CA GLU A 24 5.20 -6.64 -6.89
C GLU A 24 5.12 -8.05 -7.51
N LEU A 25 5.94 -8.96 -7.00
CA LEU A 25 6.04 -10.33 -7.48
C LEU A 25 5.62 -11.25 -6.33
N ASP A 26 4.42 -11.84 -6.44
CA ASP A 26 4.08 -13.01 -5.63
C ASP A 26 5.02 -14.14 -6.09
N LEU A 27 5.84 -14.72 -5.23
CA LEU A 27 6.76 -15.82 -5.62
C LEU A 27 6.13 -17.19 -5.32
N PRO A 28 5.27 -17.77 -6.20
CA PRO A 28 4.81 -19.13 -6.02
C PRO A 28 5.97 -20.09 -6.29
N GLY A 29 6.00 -21.22 -5.56
CA GLY A 29 6.93 -22.29 -5.91
C GLY A 29 6.68 -22.78 -7.34
N GLY A 30 7.70 -22.74 -8.20
CA GLY A 30 7.75 -23.50 -9.45
C GLY A 30 7.27 -22.84 -10.75
N THR A 31 6.75 -21.60 -10.75
CA THR A 31 6.39 -20.89 -11.99
C THR A 31 6.83 -19.43 -11.98
N ALA A 32 7.09 -18.87 -13.17
CA ALA A 32 7.41 -17.45 -13.29
C ALA A 32 6.21 -16.60 -12.81
N PRO A 33 6.42 -15.70 -11.84
CA PRO A 33 5.34 -14.92 -11.25
C PRO A 33 4.78 -13.91 -12.25
N ARG A 34 3.45 -13.77 -12.29
CA ARG A 34 2.81 -12.64 -12.99
C ARG A 34 2.93 -11.40 -12.10
N PRO A 35 3.63 -10.33 -12.53
CA PRO A 35 3.80 -9.16 -11.69
C PRO A 35 2.49 -8.40 -11.51
N SER A 36 2.29 -7.86 -10.32
CA SER A 36 1.42 -6.70 -10.14
C SER A 36 2.23 -5.44 -10.45
N VAL A 37 1.66 -4.53 -11.23
CA VAL A 37 2.31 -3.27 -11.64
C VAL A 37 1.59 -2.12 -10.96
N PHE A 38 2.33 -1.20 -10.34
CA PHE A 38 1.74 -0.04 -9.68
C PHE A 38 2.38 1.24 -10.19
N ALA A 39 1.56 2.27 -10.37
CA ALA A 39 1.96 3.59 -10.82
C ALA A 39 1.24 4.68 -10.00
N GLY A 40 1.95 5.76 -9.68
CA GLY A 40 1.35 6.90 -8.99
C GLY A 40 2.39 7.87 -8.42
N PRO A 41 1.93 8.95 -7.74
CA PRO A 41 2.79 9.94 -7.10
C PRO A 41 3.49 9.45 -5.83
N GLY A 42 3.10 8.27 -5.32
CA GLY A 42 3.69 7.73 -4.10
C GLY A 42 2.94 7.97 -2.82
N ASN A 43 3.47 7.37 -1.76
CA ASN A 43 3.11 7.64 -0.37
C ASN A 43 4.33 8.25 0.34
N PRO A 44 4.55 9.57 0.22
CA PRO A 44 5.71 10.20 0.85
C PRO A 44 5.66 10.01 2.38
N PRO A 45 6.80 9.84 3.05
CA PRO A 45 6.83 9.76 4.51
C PRO A 45 6.27 11.00 5.20
N GLN A 46 6.32 12.16 4.54
CA GLN A 46 5.97 13.49 5.05
C GLN A 46 4.58 13.98 4.62
N GLY A 47 3.66 13.07 4.26
CA GLY A 47 2.26 13.43 3.95
C GLY A 47 2.00 13.56 2.44
N ARG A 48 0.96 14.33 2.09
CA ARG A 48 0.45 14.43 0.72
C ARG A 48 1.53 14.96 -0.24
N PRO A 49 1.69 14.37 -1.44
CA PRO A 49 2.56 14.94 -2.48
C PRO A 49 2.19 16.39 -2.81
N ALA A 50 3.18 17.26 -3.00
CA ALA A 50 2.98 18.68 -3.31
C ALA A 50 2.22 18.91 -4.63
N ALA A 51 2.44 18.04 -5.62
CA ALA A 51 1.70 17.98 -6.86
C ALA A 51 1.15 16.56 -7.04
N GLY A 52 -0.16 16.45 -7.26
CA GLY A 52 -0.81 15.18 -7.61
C GLY A 52 -0.98 15.04 -9.13
N PRO A 53 -1.24 13.83 -9.64
CA PRO A 53 -1.70 13.65 -11.01
C PRO A 53 -3.06 14.35 -11.23
N ASP A 54 -3.21 14.98 -12.39
CA ASP A 54 -4.51 15.46 -12.88
C ASP A 54 -5.35 14.31 -13.47
N ASP A 55 -6.54 14.63 -13.97
CA ASP A 55 -7.49 13.63 -14.47
C ASP A 55 -6.95 12.91 -15.71
N ASP A 56 -6.39 13.65 -16.67
CA ASP A 56 -5.78 13.10 -17.89
C ASP A 56 -4.60 12.16 -17.58
N GLU A 57 -3.81 12.47 -16.55
CA GLU A 57 -2.72 11.61 -16.12
C GLU A 57 -3.24 10.33 -15.46
N TRP A 58 -4.27 10.41 -14.62
CA TRP A 58 -4.88 9.22 -14.03
C TRP A 58 -5.53 8.33 -15.08
N ASP A 59 -6.18 8.90 -16.08
CA ASP A 59 -6.74 8.18 -17.22
C ASP A 59 -5.63 7.44 -17.99
N ALA A 60 -4.49 8.10 -18.23
CA ALA A 60 -3.33 7.48 -18.85
C ALA A 60 -2.72 6.35 -18.00
N VAL A 61 -2.71 6.49 -16.67
CA VAL A 61 -2.28 5.42 -15.74
C VAL A 61 -3.22 4.22 -15.81
N VAL A 62 -4.54 4.44 -15.78
CA VAL A 62 -5.53 3.35 -15.89
C VAL A 62 -5.41 2.66 -17.25
N ALA A 63 -5.35 3.42 -18.34
CA ALA A 63 -5.20 2.87 -19.69
C ALA A 63 -3.89 2.08 -19.86
N LEU A 64 -2.81 2.49 -19.18
CA LEU A 64 -1.56 1.74 -19.16
C LEU A 64 -1.71 0.40 -18.42
N LEU A 65 -2.28 0.44 -17.21
CA LEU A 65 -2.34 -0.70 -16.30
C LEU A 65 -3.39 -1.72 -16.74
N LYS A 66 -4.50 -1.25 -17.31
CA LYS A 66 -5.64 -2.05 -17.74
C LYS A 66 -6.24 -1.46 -19.04
N PRO A 67 -5.66 -1.75 -20.22
CA PRO A 67 -6.17 -1.26 -21.49
C PRO A 67 -7.65 -1.58 -21.69
N GLY A 68 -8.43 -0.59 -22.13
CA GLY A 68 -9.89 -0.71 -22.32
C GLY A 68 -10.73 -0.51 -21.06
N GLN A 69 -10.12 -0.39 -19.88
CA GLN A 69 -10.83 -0.06 -18.64
C GLN A 69 -11.10 1.44 -18.56
N SER A 70 -12.32 1.81 -18.15
CA SER A 70 -12.66 3.19 -17.82
C SER A 70 -12.05 3.60 -16.47
N ALA A 71 -11.57 4.84 -16.36
CA ALA A 71 -11.13 5.45 -15.12
C ALA A 71 -12.28 6.00 -14.25
N ALA A 72 -13.55 5.83 -14.64
CA ALA A 72 -14.71 6.39 -13.94
C ALA A 72 -14.74 6.08 -12.43
N SER A 73 -14.44 4.84 -12.04
CA SER A 73 -14.39 4.43 -10.62
C SER A 73 -13.28 5.16 -9.85
N LEU A 74 -12.15 5.41 -10.51
CA LEU A 74 -11.03 6.15 -9.93
C LEU A 74 -11.41 7.63 -9.74
N THR A 75 -12.07 8.23 -10.75
CA THR A 75 -12.58 9.60 -10.69
C THR A 75 -13.63 9.77 -9.59
N GLN A 76 -14.58 8.82 -9.48
CA GLN A 76 -15.56 8.78 -8.40
C GLN A 76 -14.89 8.69 -7.03
N LEU A 77 -13.90 7.81 -6.86
CA LEU A 77 -13.16 7.69 -5.60
C LEU A 77 -12.44 9.00 -5.26
N ARG A 78 -11.76 9.62 -6.23
CA ARG A 78 -11.02 10.88 -6.05
C ARG A 78 -11.92 12.03 -5.65
N SER A 79 -13.08 12.17 -6.27
CA SER A 79 -14.02 13.26 -5.97
C SER A 79 -14.64 13.15 -4.57
N ALA A 80 -14.67 11.94 -3.99
CA ALA A 80 -15.17 11.70 -2.65
C ALA A 80 -14.12 11.92 -1.53
N LEU A 81 -12.82 11.97 -1.87
CA LEU A 81 -11.74 12.05 -0.89
C LEU A 81 -11.81 13.34 -0.05
N PRO A 82 -11.54 13.27 1.27
CA PRO A 82 -11.31 14.46 2.06
C PRO A 82 -10.00 15.15 1.62
N ALA A 83 -9.87 16.45 1.90
CA ALA A 83 -8.72 17.26 1.48
C ALA A 83 -7.35 16.73 1.97
N SER A 84 -7.33 16.05 3.11
CA SER A 84 -6.12 15.45 3.69
C SER A 84 -5.69 14.14 3.00
N ALA A 85 -6.60 13.50 2.26
CA ALA A 85 -6.35 12.21 1.63
C ALA A 85 -5.95 12.36 0.17
N TRP A 86 -5.26 11.33 -0.35
CA TRP A 86 -4.85 11.27 -1.74
C TRP A 86 -4.73 9.83 -2.21
N ILE A 87 -4.77 9.62 -3.53
CA ILE A 87 -4.42 8.35 -4.14
C ILE A 87 -2.91 8.28 -4.32
N GLY A 88 -2.26 7.36 -3.61
CA GLY A 88 -0.82 7.16 -3.68
C GLY A 88 -0.40 6.35 -4.91
N TYR A 89 -1.15 5.29 -5.20
CA TYR A 89 -0.90 4.39 -6.33
C TYR A 89 -2.20 3.81 -6.88
N VAL A 90 -2.20 3.57 -8.18
CA VAL A 90 -3.10 2.63 -8.85
C VAL A 90 -2.27 1.45 -9.31
N GLY A 91 -2.78 0.24 -9.15
CA GLY A 91 -2.08 -0.98 -9.55
C GLY A 91 -2.96 -1.96 -10.31
N ALA A 92 -2.38 -2.61 -11.31
CA ALA A 92 -2.93 -3.81 -11.93
C ALA A 92 -2.37 -5.04 -11.23
N MET A 93 -3.21 -5.72 -10.45
CA MET A 93 -2.84 -6.91 -9.69
C MET A 93 -2.75 -8.11 -10.63
N ARG A 94 -1.52 -8.64 -10.82
CA ARG A 94 -1.23 -9.77 -11.72
C ARG A 94 -1.82 -9.61 -13.13
N GLY A 95 -1.99 -8.37 -13.59
CA GLY A 95 -2.62 -8.01 -14.87
C GLY A 95 -4.15 -8.18 -14.94
N VAL A 96 -4.80 -8.57 -13.84
CA VAL A 96 -6.24 -8.89 -13.81
C VAL A 96 -7.04 -7.76 -13.18
N GLU A 97 -6.82 -7.47 -11.90
CA GLU A 97 -7.66 -6.55 -11.14
C GLU A 97 -7.04 -5.16 -11.07
N LEU A 98 -7.85 -4.10 -11.16
CA LEU A 98 -7.39 -2.73 -10.91
C LEU A 98 -7.62 -2.37 -9.44
N ARG A 99 -6.63 -1.81 -8.76
CA ARG A 99 -6.74 -1.35 -7.38
C ARG A 99 -6.20 0.05 -7.19
N ALA A 100 -6.82 0.85 -6.33
CA ALA A 100 -6.28 2.13 -5.89
C ALA A 100 -5.93 2.09 -4.40
N THR A 101 -4.85 2.76 -4.04
CA THR A 101 -4.41 2.93 -2.64
C THR A 101 -4.62 4.38 -2.23
N VAL A 102 -5.38 4.59 -1.16
CA VAL A 102 -5.71 5.90 -0.61
C VAL A 102 -5.01 6.07 0.72
N SER A 103 -4.23 7.14 0.84
CA SER A 103 -3.46 7.49 2.04
C SER A 103 -3.95 8.81 2.63
N GLY A 104 -3.49 9.15 3.84
CA GLY A 104 -3.84 10.42 4.50
C GLY A 104 -5.23 10.44 5.15
N LEU A 105 -5.79 9.25 5.38
CA LEU A 105 -7.05 9.06 6.08
C LEU A 105 -6.81 8.86 7.57
N THR A 106 -7.66 9.49 8.38
CA THR A 106 -7.83 9.18 9.81
C THR A 106 -8.92 8.11 9.98
N PRO A 107 -8.94 7.35 11.10
CA PRO A 107 -10.00 6.39 11.37
C PRO A 107 -11.41 6.98 11.26
N GLU A 108 -11.59 8.24 11.65
CA GLU A 108 -12.87 8.95 11.67
C GLU A 108 -13.34 9.34 10.27
N GLN A 109 -12.41 9.60 9.34
CA GLN A 109 -12.74 9.95 7.96
C GLN A 109 -13.16 8.75 7.11
N ILE A 110 -12.77 7.53 7.50
CA ILE A 110 -12.99 6.32 6.71
C ILE A 110 -14.49 6.01 6.56
N PRO A 111 -15.31 5.92 7.62
CA PRO A 111 -16.74 5.68 7.47
C PRO A 111 -17.44 6.74 6.60
N VAL A 112 -17.05 8.01 6.73
CA VAL A 112 -17.61 9.12 5.94
C VAL A 112 -17.27 8.96 4.45
N LEU A 113 -16.02 8.61 4.12
CA LEU A 113 -15.60 8.34 2.75
C LEU A 113 -16.39 7.17 2.16
N LEU A 114 -16.47 6.06 2.88
CA LEU A 114 -17.13 4.83 2.43
C LEU A 114 -18.64 5.06 2.17
N HIS A 115 -19.30 5.84 3.02
CA HIS A 115 -20.68 6.26 2.80
C HIS A 115 -20.84 7.09 1.51
N ARG A 116 -19.95 8.07 1.27
CA ARG A 116 -20.01 8.93 0.06
C ARG A 116 -19.87 8.17 -1.25
N ILE A 117 -19.06 7.11 -1.25
CA ILE A 117 -18.88 6.24 -2.43
C ILE A 117 -19.89 5.09 -2.48
N ALA A 118 -20.86 5.08 -1.57
CA ALA A 118 -21.86 4.02 -1.42
C ALA A 118 -21.23 2.61 -1.34
N TRP A 119 -20.13 2.48 -0.59
CA TRP A 119 -19.47 1.20 -0.36
C TRP A 119 -20.41 0.24 0.38
N ARG A 120 -20.45 -1.03 -0.04
CA ARG A 120 -21.38 -2.07 0.45
C ARG A 120 -20.67 -3.29 1.03
N GLY A 121 -19.46 -3.10 1.55
CA GLY A 121 -18.70 -4.19 2.16
C GLY A 121 -19.09 -4.45 3.61
N ASP A 122 -18.23 -5.19 4.29
CA ASP A 122 -18.42 -5.60 5.69
C ASP A 122 -18.10 -4.46 6.67
N GLU A 123 -19.15 -3.82 7.18
CA GLU A 123 -19.07 -2.70 8.13
C GLU A 123 -18.59 -3.13 9.52
N ASP A 124 -18.93 -4.34 9.96
CA ASP A 124 -18.54 -4.86 11.28
C ASP A 124 -17.04 -5.18 11.30
N GLY A 125 -16.55 -5.86 10.27
CA GLY A 125 -15.12 -6.12 10.09
C GLY A 125 -14.31 -4.83 9.96
N LEU A 126 -14.86 -3.82 9.28
CA LEU A 126 -14.28 -2.49 9.23
C LEU A 126 -14.21 -1.85 10.63
N ALA A 127 -15.31 -1.86 11.38
CA ALA A 127 -15.37 -1.26 12.70
C ALA A 127 -14.32 -1.86 13.66
N ALA A 128 -14.12 -3.17 13.62
CA ALA A 128 -13.09 -3.86 14.41
C ALA A 128 -11.67 -3.37 14.06
N VAL A 129 -11.34 -3.28 12.77
CA VAL A 129 -10.01 -2.81 12.32
C VAL A 129 -9.80 -1.32 12.62
N LEU A 130 -10.85 -0.49 12.50
CA LEU A 130 -10.77 0.93 12.85
C LEU A 130 -10.59 1.15 14.36
N ALA A 131 -11.18 0.31 15.21
CA ALA A 131 -10.94 0.35 16.65
C ALA A 131 -9.46 0.08 16.97
N LEU A 132 -8.85 -0.92 16.32
CA LEU A 132 -7.41 -1.19 16.42
C LEU A 132 -6.58 0.02 15.96
N ALA A 133 -6.95 0.63 14.83
CA ALA A 133 -6.25 1.76 14.27
C ALA A 133 -6.27 2.99 15.19
N ARG A 134 -7.40 3.28 15.86
CA ARG A 134 -7.48 4.38 16.84
C ARG A 134 -6.49 4.22 18.00
N THR A 135 -6.26 2.98 18.44
CA THR A 135 -5.37 2.71 19.58
C THR A 135 -3.90 2.66 19.18
N HIS A 136 -3.58 2.09 18.02
CA HIS A 136 -2.20 1.72 17.66
C HIS A 136 -1.72 2.23 16.29
N GLY A 137 -2.64 2.63 15.42
CA GLY A 137 -2.43 2.80 13.98
C GLY A 137 -2.70 4.22 13.52
N PRO A 138 -1.72 5.13 13.61
CA PRO A 138 -1.93 6.52 13.22
C PRO A 138 -1.93 6.75 11.70
N ARG A 139 -1.42 5.78 10.93
CA ARG A 139 -1.42 5.82 9.47
C ARG A 139 -2.27 4.69 8.94
N ILE A 140 -3.28 5.06 8.15
CA ILE A 140 -4.14 4.13 7.45
C ILE A 140 -4.00 4.36 5.96
N THR A 141 -3.74 3.26 5.23
CA THR A 141 -3.89 3.23 3.77
C THR A 141 -5.03 2.28 3.42
N LEU A 142 -5.98 2.74 2.60
CA LEU A 142 -7.07 1.91 2.10
C LEU A 142 -6.77 1.43 0.68
N GLY A 143 -6.96 0.14 0.41
CA GLY A 143 -6.88 -0.47 -0.91
C GLY A 143 -8.26 -0.79 -1.46
N PHE A 144 -8.71 -0.06 -2.48
CA PHE A 144 -9.99 -0.27 -3.16
C PHE A 144 -9.81 -1.12 -4.40
N ASN A 145 -10.69 -2.10 -4.64
CA ASN A 145 -10.83 -2.74 -5.95
C ASN A 145 -11.69 -1.87 -6.86
N LEU A 146 -11.19 -1.58 -8.06
CA LEU A 146 -11.81 -0.68 -9.05
C LEU A 146 -12.21 -1.39 -10.36
N THR A 147 -12.07 -2.72 -10.43
CA THR A 147 -12.18 -3.49 -11.68
C THR A 147 -13.56 -3.35 -12.35
N GLU A 148 -14.64 -3.41 -11.57
CA GLU A 148 -16.03 -3.38 -12.07
C GLU A 148 -16.84 -2.27 -11.37
N GLY A 149 -16.19 -1.17 -11.02
CA GLY A 149 -16.70 -0.22 -10.04
C GLY A 149 -15.92 -0.29 -8.73
N ILE A 150 -16.33 0.47 -7.73
CA ILE A 150 -15.74 0.38 -6.39
C ILE A 150 -16.30 -0.86 -5.70
N GLY A 151 -15.50 -1.92 -5.63
CA GLY A 151 -15.90 -3.21 -5.09
C GLY A 151 -16.08 -3.23 -3.56
N PRO A 152 -16.77 -4.24 -3.02
CA PRO A 152 -17.02 -4.38 -1.59
C PRO A 152 -15.75 -4.81 -0.81
N ALA A 153 -14.79 -5.45 -1.47
CA ALA A 153 -13.54 -5.85 -0.84
C ALA A 153 -12.63 -4.64 -0.59
N LEU A 154 -12.10 -4.55 0.63
CA LEU A 154 -11.25 -3.44 1.08
C LEU A 154 -9.96 -3.99 1.72
N GLY A 155 -8.82 -3.46 1.31
CA GLY A 155 -7.56 -3.64 2.05
C GLY A 155 -7.37 -2.50 3.04
N ILE A 156 -6.94 -2.78 4.27
CA ILE A 156 -6.57 -1.76 5.26
C ILE A 156 -5.15 -2.02 5.72
N GLU A 157 -4.26 -1.07 5.46
CA GLU A 157 -2.87 -1.12 5.91
C GLU A 157 -2.70 -0.26 7.15
N LEU A 158 -2.14 -0.84 8.22
CA LEU A 158 -1.89 -0.21 9.51
C LEU A 158 -0.41 -0.36 9.88
N GLY A 159 0.21 0.72 10.34
CA GLY A 159 1.56 0.68 10.91
C GLY A 159 1.70 1.70 12.03
N PRO A 160 2.44 1.38 13.11
CA PRO A 160 2.66 2.32 14.20
C PRO A 160 3.59 3.46 13.77
N PHE A 161 3.53 4.59 14.48
CA PHE A 161 4.50 5.68 14.29
C PHE A 161 5.90 5.31 14.77
N ALA A 162 6.00 4.44 15.78
CA ALA A 162 7.22 4.15 16.49
C ALA A 162 7.51 2.63 16.53
N PRO A 163 8.80 2.22 16.52
CA PRO A 163 9.18 0.81 16.50
C PRO A 163 8.73 -0.01 17.74
N ASP A 164 8.52 0.64 18.88
CA ASP A 164 8.13 0.03 20.15
C ASP A 164 6.65 -0.36 20.23
N CYS A 165 5.79 0.23 19.39
CA CYS A 165 4.36 -0.06 19.40
C CYS A 165 3.97 -1.35 18.66
N TRP A 166 4.92 -2.05 18.05
CA TRP A 166 4.63 -3.26 17.25
C TRP A 166 4.07 -4.41 18.07
N GLU A 167 4.56 -4.62 19.30
CA GLU A 167 4.10 -5.73 20.15
C GLU A 167 2.62 -5.60 20.50
N GLY A 168 2.21 -4.42 20.98
CA GLY A 168 0.81 -4.14 21.29
C GLY A 168 -0.10 -4.24 20.06
N LEU A 169 0.34 -3.71 18.91
CA LEU A 169 -0.42 -3.81 17.66
C LEU A 169 -0.57 -5.27 17.19
N LEU A 170 0.51 -6.07 17.25
CA LEU A 170 0.47 -7.48 16.83
C LEU A 170 -0.39 -8.33 17.78
N HIS A 171 -0.36 -8.05 19.08
CA HIS A 171 -1.22 -8.71 20.06
C HIS A 171 -2.69 -8.41 19.77
N ALA A 172 -3.06 -7.13 19.66
CA ALA A 172 -4.43 -6.74 19.39
C ALA A 172 -4.91 -7.14 17.98
N ALA A 173 -4.02 -7.22 16.99
CA ALA A 173 -4.35 -7.75 15.66
C ALA A 173 -4.72 -9.24 15.68
N ALA A 174 -4.11 -10.02 16.59
CA ALA A 174 -4.37 -11.46 16.72
C ALA A 174 -5.80 -11.76 17.22
N GLU A 175 -6.42 -10.82 17.93
CA GLU A 175 -7.83 -10.90 18.38
C GLU A 175 -8.83 -10.74 17.21
N ILE A 176 -8.39 -10.11 16.11
CA ILE A 176 -9.24 -9.80 14.95
C ILE A 176 -9.04 -10.82 13.83
N ALA A 177 -7.81 -11.28 13.62
CA ALA A 177 -7.46 -12.22 12.57
C ALA A 177 -6.40 -13.21 13.05
N PRO A 178 -6.44 -14.48 12.59
CA PRO A 178 -5.51 -15.51 13.06
C PRO A 178 -4.04 -15.11 12.86
N LEU A 179 -3.30 -15.03 13.96
CA LEU A 179 -1.84 -14.82 14.00
C LEU A 179 -1.25 -15.76 15.06
N SER A 180 -0.42 -16.72 14.65
CA SER A 180 0.20 -17.64 15.60
C SER A 180 1.26 -16.95 16.46
N ASP A 181 1.50 -17.47 17.66
CA ASP A 181 2.56 -16.98 18.55
C ASP A 181 3.95 -17.08 17.90
N ALA A 182 4.19 -18.13 17.12
CA ALA A 182 5.42 -18.30 16.37
C ALA A 182 5.59 -17.20 15.31
N ALA A 183 4.52 -16.88 14.57
CA ALA A 183 4.55 -15.80 13.59
C ALA A 183 4.74 -14.44 14.28
N ARG A 184 4.04 -14.17 15.38
CA ARG A 184 4.20 -12.94 16.17
C ARG A 184 5.65 -12.77 16.66
N THR A 185 6.22 -13.82 17.24
CA THR A 185 7.62 -13.84 17.70
C THR A 185 8.58 -13.56 16.54
N ALA A 186 8.38 -14.20 15.39
CA ALA A 186 9.22 -13.99 14.21
C ALA A 186 9.13 -12.55 13.67
N LEU A 187 7.92 -11.96 13.67
CA LEU A 187 7.72 -10.57 13.24
C LEU A 187 8.39 -9.57 14.18
N LEU A 188 8.37 -9.82 15.49
CA LEU A 188 9.06 -8.99 16.48
C LEU A 188 10.58 -9.12 16.42
N ALA A 189 11.09 -10.29 16.02
CA ALA A 189 12.52 -10.52 15.84
C ALA A 189 13.07 -10.07 14.47
N TRP A 190 12.20 -9.73 13.52
CA TRP A 190 12.61 -9.35 12.16
C TRP A 190 13.41 -8.04 12.08
N PRO A 191 13.00 -6.93 12.74
CA PRO A 191 13.72 -5.66 12.67
C PRO A 191 15.17 -5.78 13.11
N GLY A 192 16.07 -5.09 12.42
CA GLY A 192 17.49 -5.11 12.75
C GLY A 192 18.36 -4.67 11.59
N TYR A 193 19.67 -4.85 11.73
CA TYR A 193 20.65 -4.54 10.71
C TYR A 193 21.57 -5.74 10.47
N THR A 194 22.08 -5.86 9.26
CA THR A 194 23.15 -6.80 8.90
C THR A 194 24.27 -5.99 8.28
N VAL A 195 25.40 -5.91 8.97
CA VAL A 195 26.59 -5.22 8.48
C VAL A 195 27.28 -6.11 7.44
N ALA A 196 27.71 -5.51 6.33
CA ALA A 196 28.48 -6.24 5.32
C ALA A 196 29.76 -6.84 5.89
N ASP A 197 30.05 -8.09 5.52
CA ASP A 197 31.25 -8.83 5.94
C ASP A 197 32.06 -9.33 4.72
N ALA A 198 33.07 -10.16 4.96
CA ALA A 198 33.94 -10.69 3.90
C ALA A 198 33.21 -11.56 2.84
N SER A 199 31.99 -12.05 3.11
CA SER A 199 31.20 -12.87 2.18
C SER A 199 30.41 -12.05 1.16
N TRP A 200 30.22 -10.74 1.41
CA TRP A 200 29.43 -9.90 0.53
C TRP A 200 30.17 -9.53 -0.77
N PRO A 201 29.44 -9.28 -1.88
CA PRO A 201 30.02 -8.74 -3.11
C PRO A 201 30.83 -7.47 -2.84
N LYS A 202 32.03 -7.38 -3.44
CA LYS A 202 32.97 -6.27 -3.20
C LYS A 202 32.32 -4.89 -3.31
N GLY A 203 31.47 -4.67 -4.32
CA GLY A 203 30.77 -3.40 -4.53
C GLY A 203 29.87 -2.98 -3.36
N LEU A 204 29.14 -3.93 -2.76
CA LEU A 204 28.29 -3.65 -1.60
C LEU A 204 29.11 -3.37 -0.33
N ARG A 205 30.24 -4.08 -0.16
CA ARG A 205 31.16 -3.85 0.97
C ARG A 205 31.82 -2.48 0.91
N THR A 206 32.28 -2.07 -0.26
CA THR A 206 32.97 -0.78 -0.45
C THR A 206 32.07 0.42 -0.23
N GLN A 207 30.75 0.23 -0.28
CA GLN A 207 29.76 1.27 -0.01
C GLN A 207 29.38 1.35 1.48
N GLY A 208 30.10 0.67 2.39
CA GLY A 208 29.74 0.65 3.82
C GLY A 208 28.38 -0.01 4.09
N GLY A 209 27.86 -0.76 3.11
CA GLY A 209 26.46 -1.13 3.05
C GLY A 209 26.03 -1.95 4.25
N SER A 210 24.99 -1.48 4.94
CA SER A 210 24.24 -2.32 5.88
C SER A 210 22.88 -2.64 5.28
N ILE A 211 22.42 -3.87 5.42
CA ILE A 211 21.01 -4.18 5.15
C ILE A 211 20.23 -3.85 6.41
N VAL A 212 19.33 -2.88 6.32
CA VAL A 212 18.35 -2.62 7.38
C VAL A 212 17.08 -3.39 7.10
N ARG A 213 16.54 -4.02 8.13
CA ARG A 213 15.28 -4.77 8.15
C ARG A 213 14.34 -4.07 9.11
N ARG A 214 13.07 -3.93 8.72
CA ARG A 214 11.99 -3.44 9.59
C ARG A 214 10.68 -4.07 9.20
N LEU A 215 9.75 -4.10 10.15
CA LEU A 215 8.34 -4.32 9.86
C LEU A 215 7.79 -3.01 9.25
N ASN A 216 7.05 -3.10 8.14
CA ASN A 216 6.55 -1.93 7.41
C ASN A 216 5.12 -1.60 7.84
N HIS A 217 4.18 -2.50 7.56
CA HIS A 217 2.78 -2.38 7.95
C HIS A 217 2.15 -3.77 8.06
N LEU A 218 1.03 -3.85 8.76
CA LEU A 218 0.07 -4.94 8.68
C LEU A 218 -1.00 -4.59 7.66
N LYS A 219 -1.54 -5.59 6.98
CA LYS A 219 -2.65 -5.42 6.04
C LYS A 219 -3.77 -6.39 6.36
N PHE A 220 -4.94 -5.84 6.63
CA PHE A 220 -6.18 -6.57 6.77
C PHE A 220 -6.91 -6.57 5.42
N GLY A 221 -7.42 -7.74 5.01
CA GLY A 221 -8.40 -7.83 3.95
C GLY A 221 -9.81 -7.95 4.55
N ILE A 222 -10.69 -7.03 4.19
CA ILE A 222 -12.11 -7.03 4.52
C ILE A 222 -12.90 -7.45 3.28
N GLY A 223 -13.83 -8.38 3.44
CA GLY A 223 -14.70 -8.90 2.39
C GLY A 223 -15.85 -9.70 2.99
N ASP A 224 -16.49 -10.54 2.19
CA ASP A 224 -17.66 -11.32 2.63
C ASP A 224 -17.25 -12.32 3.74
N GLY A 225 -17.56 -11.97 4.99
CA GLY A 225 -17.33 -12.83 6.16
C GLY A 225 -16.23 -12.39 7.13
N GLY A 226 -15.90 -11.10 7.21
CA GLY A 226 -14.99 -10.58 8.23
C GLY A 226 -13.60 -10.19 7.72
N PRO A 227 -12.74 -9.68 8.63
CA PRO A 227 -11.31 -9.49 8.37
C PRO A 227 -10.63 -10.85 8.23
N SER A 228 -10.69 -11.41 7.02
CA SER A 228 -10.38 -12.81 6.77
C SER A 228 -8.89 -13.10 6.56
N ARG A 229 -8.07 -12.07 6.35
CA ARG A 229 -6.64 -12.22 6.02
C ARG A 229 -5.79 -11.10 6.61
N LEU A 230 -4.91 -11.46 7.54
CA LEU A 230 -3.83 -10.59 8.01
C LEU A 230 -2.53 -10.91 7.25
N LYS A 231 -1.88 -9.88 6.73
CA LYS A 231 -0.54 -9.98 6.14
C LYS A 231 0.39 -9.01 6.84
N ALA A 232 1.62 -9.43 7.12
CA ALA A 232 2.68 -8.55 7.55
C ALA A 232 3.58 -8.22 6.35
N TYR A 233 3.83 -6.92 6.13
CA TYR A 233 4.74 -6.45 5.10
C TYR A 233 6.08 -6.14 5.73
N LEU A 234 7.11 -6.84 5.27
CA LEU A 234 8.49 -6.66 5.71
C LEU A 234 9.19 -5.70 4.75
N TYR A 235 10.07 -4.86 5.29
CA TYR A 235 10.99 -4.06 4.51
C TYR A 235 12.42 -4.52 4.77
N PHE A 236 13.21 -4.58 3.71
CA PHE A 236 14.66 -4.56 3.80
C PHE A 236 15.24 -3.65 2.73
N GLY A 237 16.38 -3.04 3.01
CA GLY A 237 17.06 -2.15 2.07
C GLY A 237 18.51 -1.90 2.48
N LEU A 238 19.31 -1.47 1.52
CA LEU A 238 20.68 -1.04 1.79
C LEU A 238 20.66 0.40 2.32
N LEU A 239 21.26 0.61 3.49
CA LEU A 239 21.72 1.93 3.88
C LEU A 239 23.18 2.09 3.43
N PRO A 240 23.51 3.16 2.68
CA PRO A 240 24.89 3.55 2.43
C PRO A 240 25.58 4.04 3.71
#